data_AF-A0AA88AEH5-F1
#
_entry.id   AF-A0AA88AEH5-F1
#
_cell.length_a   1.000
_cell.length_b   1.000
_cell.length_c   1.000
_cell.angle_alpha   90.00
_cell.angle_beta   90.00
_cell.angle_gamma   90.00
#
_symmetry.space_group_name_H-M   'P 1'
#
loop_
_entity.id
_entity.type
_entity.pdbx_description
1 polymer ?
#
loop_
_entity_poly.entity_id
_entity_poly.type
_entity_poly.pdbx_seq_one_letter_code
_entity_poly.pdbx_strand_id
1 'polypeptide(L)'
;MFSDTAIQLQPVFAQWIQNTHALAPGATAPGATTSTSLTWGGGDLVAVGGKVALLPIPLGTADFLVHHIHAFTIHVTLDFGSLIEPSFRNFRISLSNGLFSPVGIGG
;
A
#
# COMPACT_ATOMS: atom_id res chain seq x y z
N MET A 1 -2.41 -13.72 19.18
CA MET A 1 -2.55 -13.46 17.72
C MET A 1 -2.82 -11.98 17.52
N PHE A 2 -2.43 -11.40 16.38
CA PHE A 2 -2.81 -10.04 16.03
C PHE A 2 -4.21 -10.05 15.39
N SER A 3 -5.17 -9.36 15.98
CA SER A 3 -6.54 -9.19 15.47
C SER A 3 -7.26 -8.09 16.26
N ASP A 4 -8.45 -7.70 15.79
CA ASP A 4 -9.28 -6.70 16.47
C ASP A 4 -9.77 -7.13 17.86
N THR A 5 -9.79 -8.44 18.13
CA THR A 5 -10.23 -9.02 19.43
C THR A 5 -9.09 -9.40 20.36
N ALA A 6 -7.84 -9.28 19.90
CA ALA A 6 -6.65 -9.67 20.65
C ALA A 6 -5.64 -8.51 20.69
N ILE A 7 -4.39 -8.75 20.26
CA ILE A 7 -3.41 -7.67 20.16
C ILE A 7 -3.69 -6.90 18.88
N GLN A 8 -4.11 -5.64 19.04
CA GLN A 8 -4.53 -4.81 17.91
C GLN A 8 -3.34 -4.09 17.27
N LEU A 9 -3.34 -4.01 15.95
CA LEU A 9 -2.44 -3.15 15.17
C LEU A 9 -3.28 -2.18 14.36
N GLN A 10 -3.67 -1.08 14.99
CA GLN A 10 -4.63 -0.14 14.39
C GLN A 10 -3.98 0.73 13.32
N PRO A 11 -4.61 0.91 12.14
CA PRO A 11 -4.15 1.84 11.12
C PRO A 11 -4.58 3.29 11.46
N VAL A 12 -4.11 3.82 12.60
CA VAL A 12 -4.54 5.09 13.18
C VAL A 12 -4.39 6.26 12.21
N PHE A 13 -3.31 6.29 11.42
CA PHE A 13 -3.13 7.34 10.41
C PHE A 13 -4.18 7.28 9.30
N ALA A 14 -4.54 6.09 8.84
CA ALA A 14 -5.57 5.95 7.83
C ALA A 14 -6.94 6.36 8.39
N GLN A 15 -7.28 5.92 9.60
CA GLN A 15 -8.51 6.33 10.29
C GLN A 15 -8.58 7.85 10.49
N TRP A 16 -7.47 8.48 10.86
CA TRP A 16 -7.38 9.95 10.97
C TRP A 16 -7.64 10.64 9.62
N ILE A 17 -7.11 10.11 8.52
CA ILE A 17 -7.42 10.61 7.16
C ILE A 17 -8.90 10.41 6.83
N GLN A 18 -9.49 9.25 7.13
CA GLN A 18 -10.92 9.01 6.90
C GLN A 18 -11.78 10.05 7.62
N ASN A 19 -11.50 10.29 8.90
CA ASN A 19 -12.21 11.30 9.70
C ASN A 19 -12.05 12.72 9.14
N THR A 20 -10.85 13.08 8.71
CA THR A 20 -10.58 14.39 8.09
C THR A 20 -11.41 14.59 6.82
N HIS A 21 -11.51 13.58 5.97
CA HIS A 21 -12.31 13.64 4.74
C HIS A 21 -13.81 13.54 4.99
N ALA A 22 -14.23 12.79 6.01
CA ALA A 22 -15.62 12.68 6.44
C ALA A 22 -16.15 14.03 6.93
N LEU A 23 -15.36 14.77 7.72
CA LEU A 23 -15.74 16.04 8.33
C LEU A 23 -15.34 17.28 7.51
N ALA A 24 -14.73 17.11 6.34
CA ALA A 24 -14.30 18.23 5.50
C ALA A 24 -15.45 19.15 5.01
N PRO A 25 -16.61 18.64 4.56
CA PRO A 25 -17.71 19.48 4.06
C PRO A 25 -18.18 20.49 5.10
N GLY A 26 -18.28 21.76 4.72
CA GLY A 26 -18.70 22.84 5.61
C GLY A 26 -17.62 23.32 6.61
N ALA A 27 -16.52 22.57 6.78
CA ALA A 27 -15.37 22.97 7.59
C ALA A 27 -14.18 23.35 6.69
N THR A 28 -13.29 22.40 6.39
CA THR A 28 -12.12 22.64 5.53
C THR A 28 -12.47 22.76 4.05
N ALA A 29 -13.70 22.37 3.66
CA ALA A 29 -14.27 22.57 2.33
C ALA A 29 -15.66 23.24 2.42
N PRO A 30 -15.74 24.57 2.61
CA PRO A 30 -17.02 25.27 2.83
C PRO A 30 -18.02 25.18 1.68
N GLY A 31 -17.55 25.05 0.45
CA GLY A 31 -18.40 24.93 -0.75
C GLY A 31 -18.81 23.49 -1.09
N ALA A 32 -18.30 22.50 -0.36
CA ALA A 32 -18.65 21.09 -0.59
C ALA A 32 -19.87 20.70 0.23
N THR A 33 -20.82 20.00 -0.39
CA THR A 33 -22.02 19.47 0.27
C THR A 33 -21.85 18.05 0.77
N THR A 34 -20.84 17.32 0.28
CA THR A 34 -20.55 15.92 0.65
C THR A 34 -19.04 15.68 0.70
N SER A 35 -18.61 14.65 1.42
CA SER A 35 -17.22 14.20 1.43
C SER A 35 -16.76 13.75 0.03
N THR A 36 -15.44 13.69 -0.18
CA THR A 36 -14.85 13.24 -1.46
C THR A 36 -15.21 11.80 -1.86
N SER A 37 -15.64 10.97 -0.91
CA SER A 37 -16.19 9.62 -1.11
C SER A 37 -17.06 9.24 0.08
N LEU A 38 -18.09 8.43 -0.14
CA LEU A 38 -18.93 7.87 0.92
C LEU A 38 -18.19 6.81 1.75
N THR A 39 -17.11 6.24 1.21
CA THR A 39 -16.28 5.24 1.91
C THR A 39 -15.58 5.81 3.15
N TRP A 40 -15.45 7.13 3.27
CA TRP A 40 -14.79 7.79 4.40
C TRP A 40 -15.60 7.77 5.70
N GLY A 41 -16.89 7.42 5.66
CA GLY A 41 -17.75 7.39 6.86
C GLY A 41 -18.50 8.68 7.18
N GLY A 42 -18.43 9.69 6.32
CA GLY A 42 -19.19 10.94 6.45
C GLY A 42 -20.61 10.91 5.84
N GLY A 43 -21.08 9.75 5.37
CA GLY A 43 -22.38 9.60 4.72
C GLY A 43 -22.98 8.21 4.88
N ASP A 44 -24.28 8.10 4.60
CA ASP A 44 -25.06 6.87 4.76
C ASP A 44 -24.81 5.85 3.64
N LEU A 45 -25.25 4.62 3.88
CA LEU A 45 -25.29 3.56 2.89
C LEU A 45 -26.15 3.98 1.69
N VAL A 46 -25.60 3.84 0.49
CA VAL A 46 -26.32 4.07 -0.76
C VAL A 46 -26.68 2.73 -1.38
N ALA A 47 -27.97 2.51 -1.65
CA ALA A 47 -28.47 1.31 -2.31
C ALA A 47 -29.17 1.63 -3.64
N VAL A 48 -28.92 0.82 -4.66
CA VAL A 48 -29.56 0.92 -5.99
C VAL A 48 -30.06 -0.46 -6.39
N GLY A 49 -31.34 -0.58 -6.72
CA GLY A 49 -31.94 -1.86 -7.13
C GLY A 49 -31.82 -2.95 -6.07
N GLY A 50 -31.89 -2.58 -4.78
CA GLY A 50 -31.77 -3.52 -3.66
C GLY A 50 -30.35 -4.03 -3.38
N LYS A 51 -29.31 -3.46 -4.01
CA LYS A 51 -27.90 -3.77 -3.75
C LYS A 51 -27.19 -2.57 -3.15
N VAL A 52 -26.18 -2.83 -2.31
CA VAL A 52 -25.31 -1.78 -1.77
C VAL A 52 -24.40 -1.27 -2.89
N ALA A 53 -24.53 0.01 -3.22
CA ALA A 53 -23.66 0.68 -4.16
C ALA A 53 -22.40 1.21 -3.47
N LEU A 54 -22.56 1.90 -2.33
CA LEU A 54 -21.46 2.45 -1.53
C LEU A 54 -21.83 2.41 -0.04
N LEU A 55 -20.83 2.12 0.80
CA LEU A 55 -20.93 2.20 2.26
C LEU A 55 -19.57 2.61 2.87
N PRO A 56 -19.54 3.11 4.12
CA PRO A 56 -18.30 3.36 4.85
C PRO A 56 -17.42 2.11 4.99
N ILE A 57 -16.11 2.23 4.79
CA ILE A 57 -15.19 1.09 4.93
C ILE A 57 -14.40 1.24 6.23
N PRO A 58 -14.75 0.50 7.30
CA PRO A 58 -13.97 0.52 8.53
C PRO A 58 -12.61 -0.14 8.30
N LEU A 59 -11.56 0.46 8.88
CA LEU A 59 -10.19 -0.07 8.79
C LEU A 59 -9.77 -0.64 10.13
N GLY A 60 -9.44 -1.92 10.17
CA GLY A 60 -9.01 -2.64 11.37
C GLY A 60 -7.61 -3.23 11.26
N THR A 61 -7.31 -4.18 12.13
CA THR A 61 -6.01 -4.85 12.20
C THR A 61 -5.69 -5.62 10.91
N ALA A 62 -6.68 -6.22 10.27
CA ALA A 62 -6.49 -6.93 9.01
C ALA A 62 -6.05 -5.99 7.87
N ASP A 63 -6.65 -4.80 7.79
CA ASP A 63 -6.31 -3.77 6.80
C ASP A 63 -4.88 -3.25 7.00
N PHE A 64 -4.46 -3.07 8.26
CA PHE A 64 -3.08 -2.73 8.58
C PHE A 64 -2.11 -3.78 8.03
N LEU A 65 -2.37 -5.06 8.28
CA LEU A 65 -1.50 -6.15 7.84
C LEU A 65 -1.44 -6.26 6.32
N VAL A 66 -2.58 -6.28 5.63
CA VAL A 66 -2.61 -6.42 4.17
C VAL A 66 -1.97 -5.20 3.48
N HIS A 67 -2.11 -4.00 4.05
CA HIS A 67 -1.44 -2.82 3.51
C HIS A 67 0.09 -2.92 3.62
N HIS A 68 0.61 -3.45 4.73
CA HIS A 68 2.06 -3.68 4.88
C HIS A 68 2.57 -4.79 3.96
N ILE A 69 1.78 -5.84 3.72
CA ILE A 69 2.12 -6.87 2.72
C ILE A 69 2.14 -6.25 1.32
N HIS A 70 1.16 -5.42 0.98
CA HIS A 70 1.13 -4.73 -0.31
C HIS A 70 2.36 -3.84 -0.49
N ALA A 71 2.68 -3.02 0.53
CA ALA A 71 3.89 -2.22 0.55
C ALA A 71 5.14 -3.09 0.37
N PHE A 72 5.28 -4.18 1.13
CA PHE A 72 6.42 -5.10 1.00
C PHE A 72 6.58 -5.64 -0.43
N THR A 73 5.49 -6.11 -1.06
CA THR A 73 5.55 -6.63 -2.44
C THR A 73 5.94 -5.56 -3.45
N ILE A 74 5.50 -4.31 -3.26
CA ILE A 74 5.91 -3.19 -4.11
C ILE A 74 7.40 -2.90 -3.91
N HIS A 75 7.88 -2.81 -2.67
CA HIS A 75 9.29 -2.56 -2.38
C HIS A 75 10.19 -3.63 -3.02
N VAL A 76 9.86 -4.92 -2.85
CA VAL A 76 10.62 -6.02 -3.47
C VAL A 76 10.60 -5.94 -5.00
N THR A 77 9.46 -5.60 -5.60
CA THR A 77 9.34 -5.45 -7.06
C THR A 77 10.20 -4.29 -7.57
N LEU A 78 10.19 -3.17 -6.86
CA LEU A 78 11.00 -2.00 -7.20
C LEU A 78 12.49 -2.28 -7.05
N ASP A 79 12.92 -2.96 -5.98
CA ASP A 79 14.31 -3.37 -5.78
C ASP A 79 14.78 -4.29 -6.91
N PHE A 80 13.93 -5.25 -7.29
CA PHE A 80 14.24 -6.16 -8.37
C PHE A 80 14.47 -5.42 -9.70
N GLY A 81 13.53 -4.54 -10.08
CA GLY A 81 13.61 -3.82 -11.35
C GLY A 81 14.68 -2.71 -11.39
N SER A 82 14.93 -2.02 -10.29
CA SER A 82 15.79 -0.83 -10.26
C SER A 82 17.25 -1.12 -9.91
N LEU A 83 17.53 -2.16 -9.13
CA LEU A 83 18.88 -2.44 -8.64
C LEU A 83 19.38 -3.81 -9.06
N ILE A 84 18.54 -4.84 -8.93
CA ILE A 84 18.96 -6.23 -9.11
C ILE A 84 19.09 -6.58 -10.60
N GLU A 85 18.10 -6.27 -11.43
CA GLU A 85 18.12 -6.50 -12.88
C GLU A 85 19.31 -5.81 -13.59
N PRO A 86 19.59 -4.50 -13.35
CA PRO A 86 20.78 -3.86 -13.90
C PRO A 86 22.09 -4.47 -13.39
N SER A 87 22.15 -4.86 -12.11
CA SER A 87 23.35 -5.48 -11.53
C SER A 87 23.62 -6.86 -12.14
N PHE A 88 22.59 -7.70 -12.34
CA PHE A 88 22.73 -8.97 -13.05
C PHE A 88 23.10 -8.79 -14.51
N ARG A 89 22.54 -7.78 -15.19
CA ARG A 89 22.93 -7.44 -16.56
C ARG A 89 24.41 -7.06 -16.63
N ASN A 90 24.87 -6.19 -15.73
CA ASN A 90 26.27 -5.75 -15.68
C ASN A 90 27.22 -6.91 -15.35
N PHE A 91 26.82 -7.79 -14.42
CA PHE A 91 27.57 -9.01 -14.11
C PHE A 91 27.66 -9.94 -15.33
N ARG A 92 26.55 -10.18 -16.02
CA ARG A 92 26.52 -10.97 -17.26
C ARG A 92 27.41 -10.38 -18.36
N ILE A 93 27.41 -9.05 -18.52
CA ILE A 93 28.28 -8.37 -19.49
C ILE A 93 29.76 -8.53 -19.10
N SER A 94 30.09 -8.38 -17.82
CA SER A 94 31.45 -8.55 -17.31
C SER A 94 31.99 -9.97 -17.55
N LEU A 95 31.15 -10.99 -17.35
CA LEU A 95 31.47 -12.38 -17.72
C LEU A 95 31.70 -12.54 -19.23
N SER A 96 30.86 -11.94 -20.08
CA SER A 96 31.03 -12.04 -21.55
C SER A 96 32.28 -11.31 -22.06
N ASN A 97 32.73 -10.27 -21.37
CA ASN A 97 33.90 -9.46 -21.75
C ASN A 97 35.23 -10.02 -21.20
N GLY A 98 35.22 -11.18 -20.54
CA GLY A 98 36.44 -11.80 -19.98
C GLY A 98 37.12 -10.96 -18.88
N LEU A 99 36.39 -10.02 -18.27
CA LEU A 99 36.91 -9.13 -17.23
C LEU A 99 37.13 -9.84 -15.88
N PHE A 100 36.67 -11.08 -15.76
CA PHE A 100 37.03 -11.99 -14.68
C PHE A 100 38.13 -12.95 -15.17
N SER A 101 39.39 -12.65 -14.82
CA SER A 101 40.49 -13.62 -14.96
C SER A 101 40.30 -14.74 -13.93
N PRO A 102 40.42 -16.03 -14.29
CA PRO A 102 40.39 -17.09 -13.29
C PRO A 102 41.59 -16.87 -12.36
N VAL A 103 41.31 -16.63 -11.07
CA VAL A 103 42.32 -16.69 -10.02
C VAL A 103 43.06 -18.01 -10.18
N GLY A 104 44.36 -17.92 -10.44
CA GLY A 104 45.21 -19.04 -10.77
C GLY A 104 45.13 -20.14 -9.73
N ILE A 105 44.56 -21.27 -10.12
CA ILE A 105 44.84 -22.56 -9.49
C ILE A 105 46.12 -23.05 -10.17
N GLY A 106 47.26 -22.51 -9.72
CA GLY A 106 48.58 -22.91 -10.18
C GLY A 106 48.87 -24.34 -9.72
N GLY A 107 49.16 -25.22 -10.68
CA GLY A 107 49.84 -26.49 -10.45
C GLY A 107 51.35 -26.33 -10.42
#